data_AF-A0AAW1KJS3-F1
#
_entry.id   AF-A0AAW1KJS3-F1
#
_cell.length_a   1.000
_cell.length_b   1.000
_cell.length_c   1.000
_cell.angle_alpha   90.00
_cell.angle_beta   90.00
_cell.angle_gamma   90.00
#
_symmetry.space_group_name_H-M   'P 1'
#
loop_
_entity.id
_entity.type
_entity.pdbx_description
1 polymer ?
#
loop_
_entity_poly.entity_id
_entity_poly.type
_entity_poly.pdbx_seq_one_letter_code
_entity_poly.pdbx_strand_id
1 'polypeptide(L)'
;MQSIQKKASESTFVWSYTTMAKAHSAKDEVLLLLQNIIKYCDVEKTAGSYSFPVEQVINRVVAMTGKSKSTILRIRKAMSGNNEPKPTMSTAIVEKPVSTRNHASTVMDDADRCVLRNKINSLRKNEKRKVAAHNISSNSNMEALIHQAFEEISTDVWQAKCEHVKRIENEYIERDRLHDDMDEFIIRLGESDSEMEWTDSENEL
;
A
#
# COMPACT_ATOMS: atom_id res chain seq x y z
N MET A 1 29.37 53.67 22.00
CA MET A 1 29.55 52.22 21.75
C MET A 1 28.24 51.52 22.06
N GLN A 2 27.48 51.23 21.02
CA GLN A 2 26.14 50.63 21.08
C GLN A 2 26.29 49.12 21.26
N SER A 3 25.68 48.54 22.30
CA SER A 3 25.50 47.09 22.43
C SER A 3 24.04 46.76 22.16
N ILE A 4 23.86 46.11 21.01
CA ILE A 4 22.60 45.82 20.34
C ILE A 4 21.93 44.62 21.01
N GLN A 5 20.68 44.84 21.42
CA GLN A 5 19.71 43.82 21.82
C GLN A 5 19.45 42.86 20.65
N LYS A 6 19.82 41.58 20.78
CA LYS A 6 19.36 40.53 19.86
C LYS A 6 17.95 40.09 20.27
N LYS A 7 16.93 40.71 19.66
CA LYS A 7 15.57 40.18 19.62
C LYS A 7 15.55 39.02 18.63
N ALA A 8 15.37 37.80 19.13
CA ALA A 8 15.02 36.66 18.30
C ALA A 8 13.57 36.85 17.83
N SER A 9 13.39 37.33 16.60
CA SER A 9 12.11 37.21 15.90
C SER A 9 12.05 35.82 15.28
N GLU A 10 11.42 34.89 15.98
CA GLU A 10 10.93 33.65 15.38
C GLU A 10 9.83 34.04 14.39
N SER A 11 10.22 34.17 13.13
CA SER A 11 9.32 34.32 12.00
C SER A 11 8.57 33.01 11.84
N THR A 12 7.43 32.90 12.52
CA THR A 12 6.45 31.85 12.29
C THR A 12 5.92 31.99 10.88
N PHE A 13 6.55 31.27 9.95
CA PHE A 13 6.10 31.09 8.59
C PHE A 13 4.84 30.23 8.62
N VAL A 14 3.70 30.89 8.78
CA VAL A 14 2.37 30.30 8.67
C VAL A 14 2.23 29.79 7.23
N TRP A 15 2.35 28.48 7.02
CA TRP A 15 1.81 27.87 5.81
C TRP A 15 0.28 27.99 5.90
N SER A 16 -0.28 29.02 5.27
CA SER A 16 -1.70 29.01 4.94
C SER A 16 -1.90 27.99 3.83
N TYR A 17 -2.27 26.76 4.19
CA TYR A 17 -2.81 25.78 3.26
C TYR A 17 -4.22 26.22 2.86
N THR A 18 -4.30 27.26 2.04
CA THR A 18 -5.55 27.69 1.41
C THR A 18 -5.25 28.23 0.02
N THR A 19 -4.67 27.38 -0.82
CA THR A 19 -4.54 27.66 -2.26
C THR A 19 -4.88 26.43 -3.08
N MET A 20 -6.18 26.36 -3.38
CA MET A 20 -6.74 25.99 -4.68
C MET A 20 -6.58 24.54 -5.16
N ALA A 21 -7.59 23.72 -4.88
CA ALA A 21 -8.06 22.72 -5.83
C ALA A 21 -8.90 23.42 -6.92
N LYS A 22 -8.27 24.23 -7.78
CA LYS A 22 -8.87 24.62 -9.06
C LYS A 22 -8.45 23.56 -10.07
N ALA A 23 -9.41 22.99 -10.79
CA ALA A 23 -9.11 22.24 -12.00
C ALA A 23 -8.33 23.16 -12.93
N HIS A 24 -7.05 22.89 -13.15
CA HIS A 24 -6.25 23.64 -14.10
C HIS A 24 -6.85 23.44 -15.49
N SER A 25 -7.06 24.53 -16.22
CA SER A 25 -7.43 24.44 -17.62
C SER A 25 -6.32 23.71 -18.37
N ALA A 26 -6.66 22.96 -19.43
CA ALA A 26 -5.65 22.29 -20.26
C ALA A 26 -4.55 23.26 -20.74
N LYS A 27 -4.88 24.54 -20.94
CA LYS A 27 -3.92 25.60 -21.25
C LYS A 27 -2.95 25.88 -20.10
N ASP A 28 -3.46 25.94 -18.87
CA ASP A 28 -2.67 26.20 -17.66
C ASP A 28 -1.70 25.05 -17.38
N GLU A 29 -2.10 23.80 -17.66
CA GLU A 29 -1.23 22.63 -17.54
C GLU A 29 -0.06 22.66 -18.53
N VAL A 30 -0.31 23.07 -19.77
CA VAL A 30 0.73 23.23 -20.80
C VAL A 30 1.69 24.35 -20.43
N LEU A 31 1.18 25.48 -19.92
CA LEU A 31 2.02 26.59 -19.47
C LEU A 31 2.91 26.17 -18.30
N LEU A 32 2.37 25.46 -17.31
CA LEU A 32 3.14 24.93 -16.18
C LEU A 32 4.23 23.96 -16.64
N LEU A 33 3.92 23.10 -17.62
CA LEU A 33 4.88 22.17 -18.21
C LEU A 33 6.05 22.92 -18.85
N LEU A 34 5.77 23.93 -19.67
CA LEU A 34 6.81 24.74 -20.32
C LEU A 34 7.66 25.49 -19.30
N GLN A 35 7.03 26.05 -18.27
CA GLN A 35 7.75 26.73 -17.18
C GLN A 35 8.71 25.78 -16.45
N ASN A 36 8.28 24.56 -16.14
CA ASN A 36 9.12 23.56 -15.49
C ASN A 36 10.32 23.15 -16.37
N ILE A 37 10.09 22.99 -17.67
CA ILE A 37 11.15 22.67 -18.64
C ILE A 37 12.20 23.79 -18.69
N ILE A 38 11.77 25.05 -18.83
CA ILE A 38 12.68 26.20 -18.89
C ILE A 38 13.51 26.30 -17.60
N LYS A 39 12.84 26.22 -16.45
CA LYS A 39 13.48 26.28 -15.13
C LYS A 39 14.54 25.19 -14.97
N TYR A 40 14.22 23.96 -15.37
CA TYR A 40 15.18 22.85 -15.30
C TYR A 40 16.41 23.10 -16.19
N CYS A 41 16.21 23.58 -17.42
CA CYS A 41 17.31 23.90 -18.33
C CYS A 41 18.19 25.07 -17.84
N ASP A 42 17.60 26.09 -17.21
CA ASP A 42 18.38 27.20 -16.62
C ASP A 42 19.24 26.74 -15.44
N VAL A 43 18.74 25.80 -14.64
CA VAL A 43 19.53 25.16 -13.57
C VAL A 43 20.71 24.39 -14.15
N GLU A 44 20.52 23.60 -15.22
CA GLU A 44 21.64 22.90 -15.88
C GLU A 44 22.64 23.89 -16.52
N LYS A 45 22.15 24.98 -17.11
CA LYS A 45 22.99 26.04 -17.69
C LYS A 45 23.87 26.72 -16.64
N THR A 46 23.29 27.05 -15.48
CA THR A 46 24.03 27.67 -14.37
C THR A 46 25.01 26.71 -13.70
N ALA A 47 24.67 25.42 -13.62
CA ALA A 47 25.56 24.39 -13.10
C ALA A 47 26.70 24.01 -14.06
N GLY A 48 26.61 24.37 -15.35
CA GLY A 48 27.59 24.02 -16.39
C GLY A 48 27.68 22.52 -16.65
N SER A 49 26.75 21.73 -16.13
CA SER A 49 26.73 20.27 -16.20
C SER A 49 25.30 19.74 -16.14
N TYR A 50 25.08 18.57 -16.73
CA TYR A 50 23.77 17.93 -16.72
C TYR A 50 23.49 17.26 -15.37
N SER A 51 22.28 17.46 -14.82
CA SER A 51 21.91 16.80 -13.56
C SER A 51 21.74 15.28 -13.71
N PHE A 52 21.45 14.81 -14.92
CA PHE A 52 21.38 13.37 -15.24
C PHE A 52 22.09 13.09 -16.58
N PRO A 53 22.73 11.91 -16.73
CA PRO A 53 23.29 11.47 -18.00
C PRO A 53 22.25 11.48 -19.12
N VAL A 54 22.70 11.71 -20.35
CA VAL A 54 21.83 11.79 -21.53
C VAL A 54 21.10 10.47 -21.78
N GLU A 55 21.72 9.36 -21.38
CA GLU A 55 21.17 8.01 -21.47
C GLU A 55 19.97 7.80 -20.52
N GLN A 56 19.91 8.55 -19.43
CA GLN A 56 18.83 8.47 -18.43
C GLN A 56 17.63 9.35 -18.81
N VAL A 57 17.16 9.22 -20.06
CA VAL A 57 16.08 10.02 -20.65
C VAL A 57 14.82 10.04 -19.76
N ILE A 58 14.46 8.92 -19.15
CA ILE A 58 13.24 8.84 -18.31
C ILE A 58 13.36 9.74 -17.08
N ASN A 59 14.50 9.71 -16.38
CA ASN A 59 14.70 10.51 -15.18
C ASN A 59 14.77 12.01 -15.53
N ARG A 60 15.38 12.35 -16.67
CA ARG A 60 15.40 13.72 -17.22
C ARG A 60 13.98 14.22 -17.49
N VAL A 61 13.18 13.46 -18.22
CA VAL A 61 11.79 13.84 -18.54
C VAL A 61 10.95 13.97 -17.27
N VAL A 62 11.14 13.12 -16.27
CA VAL A 62 10.45 13.25 -14.98
C VAL A 62 10.79 14.58 -14.30
N ALA A 63 12.08 14.93 -14.24
CA ALA A 63 12.52 16.19 -13.62
C ALA A 63 12.02 17.43 -14.40
N MET A 64 12.06 17.39 -15.73
CA MET A 64 11.61 18.50 -16.58
C MET A 64 10.09 18.69 -16.58
N THR A 65 9.33 17.59 -16.58
CA THR A 65 7.87 17.64 -16.74
C THR A 65 7.09 17.65 -15.42
N GLY A 66 7.73 17.23 -14.32
CA GLY A 66 7.09 17.05 -13.02
C GLY A 66 6.06 15.90 -12.98
N LYS A 67 5.99 15.06 -14.02
CA LYS A 67 5.09 13.89 -14.06
C LYS A 67 5.76 12.67 -13.44
N SER A 68 4.95 11.76 -12.90
CA SER A 68 5.46 10.55 -12.27
C SER A 68 6.19 9.63 -13.25
N LYS A 69 7.23 8.94 -12.76
CA LYS A 69 8.01 7.96 -13.55
C LYS A 69 7.14 6.89 -14.21
N SER A 70 6.11 6.42 -13.51
CA SER A 70 5.15 5.45 -14.04
C SER A 70 4.34 5.99 -15.21
N THR A 71 3.96 7.27 -15.18
CA THR A 71 3.26 7.95 -16.29
C THR A 71 4.15 8.04 -17.52
N ILE A 72 5.40 8.50 -17.34
CA ILE A 72 6.37 8.59 -18.44
C ILE A 72 6.67 7.22 -19.05
N LEU A 73 6.82 6.17 -18.23
CA LEU A 73 7.01 4.80 -18.71
C LEU A 73 5.81 4.29 -19.50
N ARG A 74 4.57 4.60 -19.06
CA ARG A 74 3.34 4.24 -19.78
C ARG A 74 3.27 4.92 -21.13
N ILE A 75 3.60 6.22 -21.19
CA ILE A 75 3.68 7.00 -22.44
C ILE A 75 4.72 6.39 -23.37
N ARG A 76 5.95 6.14 -22.88
CA ARG A 76 7.02 5.53 -23.67
C ARG A 76 6.60 4.18 -24.26
N LYS A 77 5.95 3.33 -23.47
CA LYS A 77 5.41 2.04 -23.92
C LYS A 77 4.33 2.21 -24.98
N ALA A 78 3.44 3.19 -24.83
CA ALA A 78 2.41 3.50 -25.83
C ALA A 78 3.03 4.00 -27.15
N MET A 79 4.10 4.81 -27.09
CA MET A 79 4.80 5.31 -28.27
C MET A 79 5.55 4.21 -29.03
N SER A 80 6.13 3.24 -28.31
CA SER A 80 6.80 2.08 -28.95
C SER A 80 5.84 1.03 -29.53
N GLY A 81 4.52 1.19 -29.34
CA GLY A 81 3.52 0.15 -29.61
C GLY A 81 2.79 0.20 -30.95
N ASN A 82 3.18 1.05 -31.91
CA ASN A 82 2.55 1.09 -33.23
C ASN A 82 3.43 0.42 -34.29
N ASN A 83 3.38 -0.91 -34.36
CA ASN A 83 3.50 -1.73 -35.58
C ASN A 83 3.31 -3.25 -35.28
N GLU A 84 2.39 -3.60 -34.39
CA GLU A 84 1.76 -4.92 -34.48
C GLU A 84 0.24 -4.74 -34.39
N PRO A 85 -0.54 -5.20 -35.37
CA PRO A 85 -1.96 -5.38 -35.17
C PRO A 85 -2.13 -6.39 -34.03
N LYS A 86 -2.71 -5.92 -32.93
CA LYS A 86 -3.18 -6.77 -31.84
C LYS A 86 -4.03 -7.90 -32.45
N PRO A 87 -3.68 -9.19 -32.29
CA PRO A 87 -4.61 -10.25 -32.63
C PRO A 87 -5.84 -10.07 -31.74
N THR A 88 -6.97 -9.88 -32.41
CA THR A 88 -8.31 -10.09 -31.87
C THR A 88 -8.31 -11.45 -31.18
N MET A 89 -8.52 -11.46 -29.87
CA MET A 89 -8.91 -12.61 -29.03
C MET A 89 -8.44 -13.99 -29.53
N SER A 90 -7.18 -14.32 -29.29
CA SER A 90 -6.76 -15.70 -29.03
C SER A 90 -5.68 -15.68 -27.98
N THR A 91 -6.08 -16.03 -26.75
CA THR A 91 -5.20 -16.32 -25.63
C THR A 91 -4.38 -17.57 -25.94
N ALA A 92 -3.20 -17.38 -26.55
CA ALA A 92 -2.08 -18.28 -26.32
C ALA A 92 -1.29 -17.69 -25.14
N ILE A 93 -1.44 -18.33 -23.98
CA ILE A 93 -0.71 -17.96 -22.77
C ILE A 93 0.74 -18.40 -22.98
N VAL A 94 1.64 -17.47 -23.31
CA VAL A 94 3.06 -17.66 -23.03
C VAL A 94 3.27 -17.23 -21.58
N GLU A 95 3.30 -18.20 -20.69
CA GLU A 95 3.62 -17.97 -19.28
C GLU A 95 5.06 -17.48 -19.19
N LYS A 96 5.23 -16.16 -19.06
CA LYS A 96 6.44 -15.62 -18.43
C LYS A 96 6.49 -16.23 -17.03
N PRO A 97 7.65 -16.62 -16.48
CA PRO A 97 7.72 -17.05 -15.09
C PRO A 97 7.29 -15.86 -14.23
N VAL A 98 6.02 -15.86 -13.86
CA VAL A 98 5.47 -14.96 -12.86
C VAL A 98 6.19 -15.38 -11.61
N SER A 99 7.04 -14.52 -11.06
CA SER A 99 7.45 -14.64 -9.67
C SER A 99 6.19 -14.41 -8.84
N THR A 100 5.37 -15.45 -8.70
CA THR A 100 4.37 -15.51 -7.65
C THR A 100 5.20 -15.65 -6.38
N ARG A 101 5.34 -14.56 -5.63
CA ARG A 101 5.50 -14.72 -4.20
C ARG A 101 4.27 -15.53 -3.78
N ASN A 102 4.47 -16.82 -3.58
CA ASN A 102 3.46 -17.72 -3.06
C ASN A 102 3.18 -17.29 -1.63
N HIS A 103 2.38 -16.23 -1.46
CA HIS A 103 1.69 -16.03 -0.21
C HIS A 103 0.78 -17.23 -0.09
N ALA A 104 1.02 -18.07 0.92
CA ALA A 104 0.19 -19.23 1.19
C ALA A 104 -1.28 -18.76 1.15
N SER A 105 -2.02 -19.19 0.12
CA SER A 105 -3.43 -18.91 0.02
C SER A 105 -4.08 -19.71 1.14
N THR A 106 -4.44 -19.06 2.24
CA THR A 106 -5.23 -19.69 3.29
C THR A 106 -6.54 -20.12 2.63
N VAL A 107 -6.68 -21.41 2.35
CA VAL A 107 -7.90 -21.98 1.83
C VAL A 107 -8.92 -21.90 2.96
N MET A 108 -9.68 -20.82 2.98
CA MET A 108 -10.82 -20.69 3.88
C MET A 108 -11.92 -21.64 3.41
N ASP A 109 -12.53 -22.36 4.34
CA ASP A 109 -13.70 -23.18 4.02
C ASP A 109 -14.96 -22.31 3.83
N ASP A 110 -16.09 -22.92 3.48
CA ASP A 110 -17.33 -22.17 3.27
C ASP A 110 -17.95 -21.66 4.58
N ALA A 111 -17.68 -22.34 5.69
CA ALA A 111 -18.17 -21.96 7.01
C ALA A 111 -17.47 -20.68 7.50
N ASP A 112 -16.15 -20.62 7.39
CA ASP A 112 -15.31 -19.47 7.72
C ASP A 112 -15.73 -18.24 6.90
N ARG A 113 -15.99 -18.44 5.60
CA ARG A 113 -16.51 -17.36 4.73
C ARG A 113 -17.86 -16.84 5.21
N CYS A 114 -18.75 -17.73 5.64
CA CYS A 114 -20.06 -17.34 6.18
C CYS A 114 -19.92 -16.55 7.48
N VAL A 115 -19.07 -17.01 8.40
CA VAL A 115 -18.80 -16.33 9.68
C VAL A 115 -18.21 -14.95 9.46
N LEU A 116 -17.18 -14.82 8.61
CA LEU A 116 -16.59 -13.51 8.28
C LEU A 116 -17.62 -12.57 7.63
N ARG A 117 -18.39 -13.07 6.65
CA ARG A 117 -19.42 -12.27 5.98
C ARG A 117 -20.47 -11.77 6.98
N ASN A 118 -20.92 -12.62 7.89
CA ASN A 118 -21.88 -12.26 8.92
C ASN A 118 -21.30 -11.23 9.90
N LYS A 119 -20.03 -11.39 10.29
CA LYS A 119 -19.35 -10.44 11.18
C LYS A 119 -19.19 -9.08 10.51
N ILE A 120 -18.72 -9.01 9.26
CA ILE A 120 -18.59 -7.77 8.49
C ILE A 120 -19.96 -7.08 8.35
N ASN A 121 -21.00 -7.84 8.02
CA ASN A 121 -22.36 -7.31 7.92
C ASN A 121 -22.88 -6.76 9.26
N SER A 122 -22.55 -7.42 10.38
CA SER A 122 -22.93 -6.96 11.72
C SER A 122 -22.26 -5.62 12.07
N LEU A 123 -20.98 -5.45 11.75
CA LEU A 123 -20.24 -4.21 11.97
C LEU A 123 -20.84 -3.06 11.15
N ARG A 124 -21.08 -3.30 9.86
CA ARG A 124 -21.72 -2.30 8.97
C ARG A 124 -23.12 -1.92 9.45
N LYS A 125 -23.92 -2.87 9.95
CA LYS A 125 -25.24 -2.59 10.53
C LYS A 125 -25.14 -1.74 11.79
N ASN A 126 -24.16 -2.01 12.65
CA ASN A 126 -23.94 -1.24 13.87
C ASN A 126 -23.53 0.21 13.55
N GLU A 127 -22.65 0.41 12.57
CA GLU A 127 -22.26 1.75 12.11
C GLU A 127 -23.44 2.50 11.51
N LYS A 128 -24.22 1.87 10.62
CA LYS A 128 -25.43 2.48 10.08
C LYS A 128 -26.44 2.87 11.16
N ARG A 129 -26.58 2.06 12.22
CA ARG A 129 -27.44 2.40 13.36
C ARG A 129 -26.90 3.59 14.15
N LYS A 130 -25.59 3.68 14.37
CA LYS A 130 -24.96 4.85 15.03
C LYS A 130 -25.17 6.12 14.21
N VAL A 131 -24.95 6.04 12.89
CA VAL A 131 -25.16 7.15 11.95
C VAL A 131 -26.64 7.48 11.73
N ALA A 132 -27.57 6.56 11.97
CA ALA A 132 -29.00 6.86 11.94
C ALA A 132 -29.51 7.43 13.27
N ALA A 133 -28.96 6.97 14.40
CA ALA A 133 -29.28 7.48 15.73
C ALA A 133 -28.79 8.92 15.91
N HIS A 134 -27.62 9.22 15.35
CA HIS A 134 -27.15 10.58 15.17
C HIS A 134 -27.81 11.08 13.89
N ASN A 135 -28.92 11.81 13.98
CA ASN A 135 -29.74 12.27 12.86
C ASN A 135 -28.96 13.27 11.94
N ILE A 136 -27.87 12.80 11.32
CA ILE A 136 -26.92 13.58 10.54
C ILE A 136 -27.53 13.75 9.16
N SER A 137 -28.32 14.81 9.03
CA SER A 137 -28.62 15.42 7.74
C SER A 137 -27.30 15.62 6.99
N SER A 138 -27.29 15.17 5.73
CA SER A 138 -26.13 14.86 4.88
C SER A 138 -25.13 16.01 4.61
N ASN A 139 -25.12 17.15 5.32
CA ASN A 139 -24.21 18.24 4.96
C ASN A 139 -23.86 19.33 5.99
N SER A 140 -23.77 19.03 7.29
CA SER A 140 -23.22 20.03 8.23
C SER A 140 -22.20 19.43 9.21
N ASN A 141 -20.93 19.74 8.93
CA ASN A 141 -19.81 19.77 9.86
C ASN A 141 -19.26 18.42 10.36
N MET A 142 -19.03 17.45 9.45
CA MET A 142 -18.28 16.22 9.77
C MET A 142 -16.91 16.52 10.42
N GLU A 143 -16.22 17.57 9.97
CA GLU A 143 -14.94 17.99 10.53
C GLU A 143 -15.07 18.39 12.00
N ALA A 144 -16.06 19.21 12.35
CA ALA A 144 -16.31 19.60 13.73
C ALA A 144 -16.70 18.42 14.63
N LEU A 145 -17.49 17.47 14.12
CA LEU A 145 -17.84 16.25 14.85
C LEU A 145 -16.64 15.34 15.09
N ILE A 146 -15.71 15.28 14.12
CA ILE A 146 -14.46 14.54 14.28
C ILE A 146 -13.59 15.20 15.36
N HIS A 147 -13.41 16.53 15.30
CA HIS A 147 -12.65 17.26 16.31
C HIS A 147 -13.26 17.10 17.72
N GLN A 148 -14.57 17.23 17.84
CA GLN A 148 -15.29 17.01 19.09
C GLN A 148 -15.09 15.56 19.61
N ALA A 149 -15.19 14.56 18.73
CA ALA A 149 -14.96 13.17 19.11
C ALA A 149 -13.52 12.92 19.59
N PHE A 150 -12.53 13.61 19.03
CA PHE A 150 -11.14 13.52 19.51
C PHE A 150 -10.94 14.21 20.86
N GLU A 151 -11.61 15.34 21.10
CA GLU A 151 -11.57 16.05 22.39
C GLU A 151 -12.30 15.28 23.50
N GLU A 152 -13.34 14.53 23.16
CA GLU A 152 -14.11 13.69 24.09
C GLU A 152 -13.39 12.39 24.49
N ILE A 153 -12.32 11.98 23.79
CA ILE A 153 -11.52 10.82 24.18
C ILE A 153 -10.69 11.19 25.41
N SER A 154 -11.25 10.90 26.58
CA SER A 154 -10.53 11.03 27.84
C SER A 154 -9.41 10.00 27.96
N THR A 155 -8.47 10.27 28.86
CA THR A 155 -7.37 9.36 29.22
C THR A 155 -7.88 7.99 29.66
N ASP A 156 -9.01 7.94 30.33
CA ASP A 156 -9.61 6.71 30.86
C ASP A 156 -10.17 5.84 29.74
N VAL A 157 -10.83 6.48 28.76
CA VAL A 157 -11.32 5.80 27.55
C VAL A 157 -10.15 5.24 26.75
N TRP A 158 -9.07 6.02 26.61
CA TRP A 158 -7.86 5.57 25.92
C TRP A 158 -7.19 4.40 26.65
N GLN A 159 -7.04 4.50 27.97
CA GLN A 159 -6.48 3.44 28.80
C GLN A 159 -7.29 2.14 28.68
N ALA A 160 -8.62 2.21 28.75
CA ALA A 160 -9.48 1.05 28.57
C ALA A 160 -9.31 0.40 27.19
N LYS A 161 -9.04 1.19 26.14
CA LYS A 161 -8.71 0.64 24.81
C LYS A 161 -7.35 -0.03 24.78
N CYS A 162 -6.32 0.57 25.39
CA CYS A 162 -5.01 -0.06 25.51
C CYS A 162 -5.07 -1.38 26.28
N GLU A 163 -5.81 -1.44 27.39
CA GLU A 163 -6.03 -2.67 28.16
C GLU A 163 -6.75 -3.74 27.35
N HIS A 164 -7.75 -3.34 26.55
CA HIS A 164 -8.46 -4.25 25.65
C HIS A 164 -7.53 -4.87 24.59
N VAL A 165 -6.63 -4.08 24.00
CA VAL A 165 -5.66 -4.57 23.01
C VAL A 165 -4.68 -5.54 23.67
N LYS A 166 -4.10 -5.18 24.83
CA LYS A 166 -3.20 -6.07 25.59
C LYS A 166 -3.84 -7.42 25.90
N ARG A 167 -5.12 -7.42 26.29
CA ARG A 167 -5.88 -8.65 26.55
C ARG A 167 -6.01 -9.51 25.28
N ILE A 168 -6.31 -8.89 24.13
CA ILE A 168 -6.40 -9.60 22.86
C ILE A 168 -5.04 -10.18 22.47
N GLU A 169 -3.97 -9.39 22.55
CA GLU A 169 -2.61 -9.85 22.24
C GLU A 169 -2.21 -11.06 23.08
N ASN A 170 -2.46 -11.03 24.40
CA ASN A 170 -2.21 -12.17 25.27
C ASN A 170 -3.01 -13.41 24.86
N GLU A 171 -4.28 -13.24 24.47
CA GLU A 171 -5.12 -14.35 24.00
C GLU A 171 -4.56 -14.99 22.72
N TYR A 172 -3.99 -14.19 21.83
CA TYR A 172 -3.30 -14.70 20.64
C TYR A 172 -1.98 -15.39 21.00
N ILE A 173 -1.19 -14.83 21.91
CA ILE A 173 0.06 -15.44 22.39
C ILE A 173 -0.21 -16.79 23.05
N GLU A 174 -1.25 -16.89 23.89
CA GLU A 174 -1.65 -18.15 24.52
C GLU A 174 -2.13 -19.18 23.50
N ARG A 175 -2.88 -18.75 22.48
CA ARG A 175 -3.29 -19.64 21.38
C ARG A 175 -2.12 -20.09 20.51
N ASP A 176 -1.12 -19.25 20.32
CA ASP A 176 0.07 -19.55 19.50
C ASP A 176 1.10 -20.42 20.27
N ARG A 177 1.13 -20.35 21.60
CA ARG A 177 1.92 -21.25 22.45
C ARG A 177 1.54 -22.73 22.32
N LEU A 178 0.34 -23.06 21.82
CA LEU A 178 -0.04 -24.44 21.50
C LEU A 178 0.78 -25.04 20.34
N HIS A 179 1.57 -24.22 19.63
CA HIS A 179 2.42 -24.65 18.52
C HIS A 179 3.89 -24.88 18.90
N ASP A 180 4.35 -24.38 20.06
CA ASP A 180 5.73 -24.58 20.55
C ASP A 180 5.92 -25.92 21.29
N ASP A 181 4.82 -26.62 21.62
CA ASP A 181 4.86 -27.97 22.22
C ASP A 181 4.95 -29.09 21.16
N MET A 182 5.23 -28.75 19.89
CA MET A 182 5.51 -29.76 18.86
C MET A 182 6.86 -30.42 19.16
N ASP A 183 6.80 -31.60 19.76
CA ASP A 183 7.95 -32.46 20.07
C ASP A 183 8.99 -32.48 18.93
N GLU A 184 10.26 -32.35 19.31
CA GLU A 184 11.42 -32.44 18.41
C GLU A 184 11.39 -33.79 17.66
N PHE A 185 10.93 -33.77 16.41
CA PHE A 185 10.91 -34.94 15.54
C PHE A 185 12.36 -35.30 15.14
N ILE A 186 13.01 -36.15 15.93
CA ILE A 186 14.33 -36.70 15.61
C ILE A 186 14.17 -37.73 14.48
N ILE A 187 14.42 -37.33 13.23
CA ILE A 187 14.55 -38.27 12.11
C ILE A 187 15.98 -38.82 12.13
N ARG A 188 16.13 -40.07 12.59
CA ARG A 188 17.41 -40.79 12.48
C ARG A 188 17.58 -41.30 11.05
N LEU A 189 18.50 -40.68 10.31
CA LEU A 189 18.91 -41.12 8.98
C LEU A 189 20.14 -42.03 9.10
N GLY A 190 19.94 -43.34 8.92
CA GLY A 190 20.94 -44.41 8.98
C GLY A 190 20.58 -45.43 10.08
N GLU A 191 20.40 -46.72 9.86
CA GLU A 191 20.81 -47.62 8.76
C GLU A 191 19.77 -48.75 8.55
N SER A 192 19.88 -49.39 7.38
CA SER A 192 19.19 -50.59 6.89
C SER A 192 17.93 -50.35 6.05
N ASP A 193 18.22 -50.02 4.79
CA ASP A 193 17.37 -50.27 3.63
C ASP A 193 17.03 -51.77 3.59
N SER A 194 15.74 -52.09 3.58
CA SER A 194 15.23 -53.45 3.49
C SER A 194 14.52 -53.56 2.14
N GLU A 195 15.25 -54.04 1.13
CA GLU A 195 14.69 -54.41 -0.17
C GLU A 195 13.59 -55.46 0.03
N MET A 196 12.33 -55.08 -0.21
CA MET A 196 11.23 -56.05 -0.31
C MET A 196 11.29 -56.72 -1.69
N GLU A 197 11.86 -57.92 -1.72
CA GLU A 197 11.81 -58.84 -2.86
C GLU A 197 10.37 -59.37 -3.02
N TRP A 198 9.66 -58.88 -4.04
CA TRP A 198 8.37 -59.43 -4.45
C TRP A 198 8.59 -60.76 -5.18
N THR A 199 8.48 -61.88 -4.45
CA THR A 199 8.39 -63.20 -5.05
C THR A 199 6.96 -63.45 -5.55
N ASP A 200 6.79 -63.43 -6.86
CA ASP A 200 5.59 -63.87 -7.58
C ASP A 200 5.56 -65.41 -7.58
N SER A 201 4.59 -65.99 -6.87
CA SER A 201 4.27 -67.43 -6.91
C SER A 201 2.85 -67.63 -6.38
N GLU A 202 1.89 -67.96 -7.23
CA GLU A 202 1.49 -69.36 -7.38
C GLU A 202 0.44 -69.55 -8.50
N ASN A 203 0.86 -70.39 -9.44
CA ASN A 203 0.10 -71.19 -10.37
C ASN A 203 -0.61 -72.35 -9.62
N GLU A 204 -1.54 -73.01 -10.32
CA GLU A 204 -2.26 -74.27 -9.98
C GLU A 204 -3.59 -74.07 -9.20
N LEU A 205 -4.76 -74.48 -9.71
CA LEU A 205 -5.15 -75.65 -10.51
C LEU A 205 -6.31 -75.34 -11.48
#